data_AF-A0A497M2X2-F1
#
_entry.id   AF-A0A497M2X2-F1
#
_cell.length_a   1.000
_cell.length_b   1.000
_cell.length_c   1.000
_cell.angle_alpha   90.00
_cell.angle_beta   90.00
_cell.angle_gamma   90.00
#
_symmetry.space_group_name_H-M   'P 1'
#
loop_
_entity.id
_entity.type
_entity.pdbx_description
1 polymer ?
#
loop_
_entity_poly.entity_id
_entity_poly.type
_entity_poly.pdbx_seq_one_letter_code
_entity_poly.pdbx_strand_id
1 'polypeptide(L)'
;MMHLIGLKKMGYVFCPEKGCYQISNSGRQILGFPKVSKDVARSILSPVPIHRAFYFYEDIGNYIGTYAMSVEDFAEKLEKINMKSIKFHLMRGDFENWFNAIGDKEKNSIPKNSRVNFTRWDLG
;
A
#
# COMPACT_ATOMS: atom_id res chain seq x y z
N MET A 1 -15.66 -8.36 -29.53
CA MET A 1 -14.37 -8.93 -29.07
C MET A 1 -13.32 -7.84 -29.06
N MET A 2 -12.70 -7.53 -27.92
CA MET A 2 -11.67 -6.47 -27.82
C MET A 2 -10.32 -7.04 -28.23
N HIS A 3 -9.81 -6.62 -29.39
CA HIS A 3 -8.49 -6.99 -29.89
C HIS A 3 -7.52 -5.79 -29.80
N LEU A 4 -6.21 -6.02 -29.76
CA LEU A 4 -5.16 -4.98 -29.65
C LEU A 4 -5.32 -3.84 -30.68
N ILE A 5 -5.70 -4.18 -31.91
CA ILE A 5 -5.95 -3.20 -32.98
C ILE A 5 -7.13 -2.28 -32.61
N GLY A 6 -8.18 -2.83 -32.00
CA GLY A 6 -9.32 -2.06 -31.50
C GLY A 6 -8.93 -1.16 -30.34
N LEU A 7 -8.17 -1.67 -29.37
CA LEU A 7 -7.68 -0.89 -28.23
C LEU A 7 -6.80 0.30 -28.68
N LYS A 8 -5.99 0.10 -29.73
CA LYS A 8 -5.19 1.16 -30.34
C LYS A 8 -6.09 2.22 -30.98
N LYS A 9 -7.10 1.81 -31.77
CA LYS A 9 -8.09 2.73 -32.38
C LYS A 9 -8.86 3.53 -31.33
N MET A 10 -9.15 2.94 -30.17
CA MET A 10 -9.86 3.59 -29.07
C MET A 10 -8.96 4.48 -28.20
N GLY A 11 -7.64 4.51 -28.45
CA GLY A 11 -6.69 5.32 -27.69
C GLY A 11 -6.36 4.78 -26.29
N TYR A 12 -6.68 3.52 -26.00
CA TYR A 12 -6.38 2.88 -24.71
C TYR A 12 -4.96 2.30 -24.65
N VAL A 13 -4.38 2.01 -25.80
CA VAL A 13 -2.98 1.60 -25.93
C VAL A 13 -2.32 2.36 -27.08
N PHE A 14 -1.02 2.61 -26.96
CA PHE A 14 -0.19 3.12 -28.04
C PHE A 14 1.03 2.23 -28.22
N CYS A 15 1.66 2.32 -29.40
CA CYS A 15 2.75 1.46 -29.80
C CYS A 15 4.01 2.33 -29.91
N PRO A 16 4.82 2.46 -28.85
CA PRO A 16 6.06 3.23 -28.91
C PRO A 16 7.08 2.61 -29.87
N GLU A 17 7.11 1.27 -29.92
CA GLU A 17 8.00 0.48 -30.78
C GLU A 17 7.24 -0.73 -31.33
N LYS A 18 7.71 -1.29 -32.46
CA LYS A 18 7.05 -2.43 -33.10
C LYS A 18 7.05 -3.64 -32.16
N GLY A 19 5.85 -4.14 -31.82
CA GLY A 19 5.67 -5.27 -30.90
C GLY A 19 5.47 -4.87 -29.45
N CYS A 20 5.71 -3.60 -29.09
CA CYS A 20 5.49 -3.07 -27.75
C CYS A 20 4.19 -2.28 -27.70
N TYR A 21 3.36 -2.54 -26.70
CA TYR A 21 2.15 -1.76 -26.43
C TYR A 21 2.21 -1.17 -25.03
N GLN A 22 1.97 0.12 -24.93
CA GLN A 22 1.90 0.85 -23.67
C GLN A 22 0.46 1.30 -23.43
N ILE A 23 -0.04 1.06 -22.22
CA ILE A 23 -1.38 1.46 -21.80
C ILE A 23 -1.41 2.97 -21.58
N SER A 24 -2.36 3.66 -22.21
CA SER A 24 -2.56 5.08 -22.03
C SER A 24 -3.22 5.40 -20.68
N ASN A 25 -3.32 6.68 -20.31
CA ASN A 25 -4.05 7.10 -19.11
C ASN A 25 -5.53 6.71 -19.16
N SER A 26 -6.18 6.76 -20.33
CA SER A 26 -7.58 6.34 -20.49
C SER A 26 -7.71 4.83 -20.45
N GLY A 27 -6.77 4.09 -21.06
CA GLY A 27 -6.73 2.63 -20.96
C GLY A 27 -6.55 2.14 -19.53
N ARG A 28 -5.69 2.82 -18.74
CA ARG A 28 -5.51 2.53 -17.31
C ARG A 28 -6.82 2.69 -16.52
N GLN A 29 -7.58 3.75 -16.77
CA GLN A 29 -8.85 3.99 -16.08
C GLN A 29 -9.88 2.88 -16.35
N ILE A 30 -9.99 2.43 -17.60
CA ILE A 30 -10.97 1.39 -17.98
C ILE A 30 -10.59 0.02 -17.43
N LEU A 31 -9.30 -0.26 -17.29
CA LEU A 31 -8.79 -1.46 -16.64
C LEU A 31 -8.84 -1.38 -15.10
N GLY A 32 -9.37 -0.28 -14.54
CA GLY A 32 -9.51 -0.12 -13.10
C GLY A 32 -8.20 0.19 -12.37
N PHE A 33 -7.15 0.64 -13.07
CA PHE A 33 -5.93 1.08 -12.39
C PHE A 33 -6.25 2.31 -11.52
N PRO A 34 -5.76 2.35 -10.26
CA PRO A 34 -6.01 3.47 -9.37
C PRO A 34 -5.39 4.75 -9.95
N LYS A 35 -6.18 5.83 -9.96
CA LYS A 35 -5.69 7.16 -10.30
C LYS A 35 -4.95 7.74 -9.09
N VAL A 36 -3.64 7.56 -9.06
CA VAL A 36 -2.80 8.09 -7.99
C VAL A 36 -2.51 9.58 -8.26
N SER A 37 -3.00 10.48 -7.41
CA SER A 37 -2.62 11.89 -7.45
C SER A 37 -1.24 12.10 -6.81
N LYS A 38 -0.58 13.23 -7.12
CA LYS A 38 0.70 13.59 -6.48
C LYS A 38 0.59 13.59 -4.95
N ASP A 39 -0.51 14.08 -4.39
CA ASP A 39 -0.70 14.15 -2.94
C ASP A 39 -1.00 12.78 -2.31
N VAL A 40 -1.68 11.90 -3.05
CA VAL A 40 -1.84 10.50 -2.64
C VAL A 40 -0.49 9.80 -2.63
N ALA A 41 0.31 9.94 -3.70
CA ALA A 41 1.66 9.37 -3.77
C ALA A 41 2.55 9.86 -2.62
N ARG A 42 2.59 11.18 -2.37
CA ARG A 42 3.37 11.77 -1.27
C ARG A 42 2.97 11.20 0.10
N SER A 43 1.69 11.00 0.32
CA SER A 43 1.19 10.45 1.59
C SER A 43 1.46 8.96 1.76
N ILE A 44 1.57 8.19 0.67
CA ILE A 44 1.98 6.79 0.73
C ILE A 44 3.48 6.69 1.01
N LEU A 45 4.27 7.60 0.44
CA LEU A 45 5.72 7.63 0.60
C LEU A 45 6.18 8.32 1.88
N SER A 46 5.31 9.08 2.56
CA SER A 46 5.66 9.77 3.80
C SER A 46 5.89 8.77 4.96
N PRO A 47 6.81 9.08 5.88
CA PRO A 47 7.04 8.24 7.05
C PRO A 47 5.76 8.01 7.87
N VAL A 48 5.61 6.79 8.39
CA VAL A 48 4.55 6.42 9.33
C VAL A 48 5.03 6.59 10.78
N PRO A 49 4.11 6.79 11.74
CA PRO A 49 4.44 6.77 13.16
C PRO A 49 5.08 5.43 13.57
N ILE A 50 5.96 5.46 14.57
CA ILE A 50 6.74 4.30 15.01
C ILE A 50 5.89 3.05 15.30
N HIS A 51 4.71 3.20 15.91
CA HIS A 51 3.81 2.08 16.22
C HIS A 51 3.21 1.39 14.97
N ARG A 52 3.40 1.97 13.77
CA ARG A 52 3.02 1.41 12.47
C ARG A 52 4.24 1.06 11.60
N ALA A 53 5.46 1.20 12.12
CA ALA A 53 6.66 0.83 11.40
C ALA A 53 6.65 -0.67 11.06
N PHE A 54 7.35 -1.03 10.00
CA PHE A 54 7.62 -2.42 9.71
C PHE A 54 8.77 -2.90 10.58
N TYR A 55 8.57 -3.94 11.38
CA TYR A 55 9.61 -4.50 12.23
C TYR A 55 10.10 -5.79 11.62
N PHE A 56 11.42 -5.92 11.42
CA PHE A 56 12.00 -7.11 10.80
C PHE A 56 12.27 -8.19 11.85
N TYR A 57 11.86 -9.42 11.53
CA TYR A 57 12.03 -10.61 12.34
C TYR A 57 12.63 -11.74 11.50
N GLU A 58 13.38 -12.63 12.14
CA GLU A 58 13.85 -13.88 11.52
C GLU A 58 13.01 -15.10 11.90
N ASP A 59 12.21 -14.98 12.95
CA ASP A 59 11.29 -16.00 13.45
C ASP A 59 10.25 -15.36 14.39
N ILE A 60 9.28 -16.13 14.87
CA ILE A 60 8.30 -15.72 15.86
C ILE A 60 9.01 -15.21 17.11
N GLY A 61 8.82 -13.92 17.42
CA GLY A 61 9.42 -13.27 18.57
C GLY A 61 10.91 -12.92 18.43
N ASN A 62 11.55 -13.26 17.32
CA ASN A 62 12.97 -12.98 17.08
C ASN A 62 13.18 -11.68 16.29
N TYR A 63 13.02 -10.55 16.96
CA TYR A 63 13.23 -9.22 16.40
C TYR A 63 14.72 -8.96 16.15
N ILE A 64 15.10 -8.52 14.95
CA ILE A 64 16.52 -8.33 14.59
C ILE A 64 17.08 -6.94 14.93
N GLY A 65 16.33 -6.09 15.63
CA GLY A 65 16.78 -4.74 15.96
C GLY A 65 16.61 -3.72 14.83
N THR A 66 15.99 -4.09 13.71
CA THR A 66 15.79 -3.22 12.54
C THR A 66 14.30 -3.03 12.26
N TYR A 67 13.90 -1.78 11.98
CA TYR A 67 12.57 -1.43 11.52
C TYR A 67 12.65 -0.43 10.36
N ALA A 68 11.54 -0.28 9.64
CA ALA A 68 11.38 0.70 8.58
C ALA A 68 10.15 1.58 8.82
N MET A 69 10.31 2.90 8.69
CA MET A 69 9.22 3.88 8.86
C MET A 69 8.65 4.41 7.55
N SER A 70 9.25 4.11 6.40
CA SER A 70 8.72 4.51 5.09
C SER A 70 9.02 3.43 4.06
N VAL A 71 8.38 3.52 2.90
CA VAL A 71 8.65 2.61 1.77
C VAL A 71 10.11 2.73 1.31
N GLU A 72 10.67 3.93 1.36
CA GLU A 72 12.08 4.20 1.04
C GLU A 72 13.02 3.56 2.06
N ASP A 73 12.80 3.78 3.35
CA ASP A 73 13.59 3.18 4.43
C ASP A 73 13.48 1.64 4.38
N PHE A 74 12.29 1.10 4.10
CA PHE A 74 12.09 -0.32 3.90
C PHE A 74 12.97 -0.88 2.79
N ALA A 75 13.04 -0.21 1.63
CA ALA A 75 13.88 -0.64 0.51
C ALA A 75 15.37 -0.65 0.89
N GLU A 76 15.84 0.41 1.56
CA GLU A 76 17.23 0.49 2.03
C GLU A 76 17.58 -0.59 3.06
N LYS A 77 16.65 -0.95 3.94
CA LYS A 77 16.86 -2.03 4.92
C LYS A 77 16.81 -3.39 4.26
N LEU A 78 15.94 -3.60 3.28
CA LEU A 78 15.79 -4.87 2.59
C LEU A 78 17.10 -5.33 1.93
N GLU A 79 17.92 -4.39 1.44
CA GLU A 79 19.25 -4.67 0.89
C GLU A 79 20.28 -5.13 1.93
N LYS A 80 20.06 -4.83 3.22
CA LYS A 80 21.04 -5.03 4.31
C LYS A 80 20.69 -6.21 5.22
N ILE A 81 19.42 -6.60 5.29
CA ILE A 81 18.97 -7.67 6.19
C ILE A 81 19.28 -9.07 5.64
N ASN A 82 19.29 -10.04 6.54
CA ASN A 82 19.51 -11.44 6.19
C ASN A 82 18.33 -12.00 5.37
N MET A 83 18.65 -12.82 4.37
CA MET A 83 17.70 -13.61 3.57
C MET A 83 16.71 -14.40 4.44
N LYS A 84 17.12 -14.85 5.64
CA LYS A 84 16.23 -15.52 6.58
C LYS A 84 15.03 -14.65 6.98
N SER A 85 15.25 -13.37 7.28
CA SER A 85 14.18 -12.43 7.62
C SER A 85 13.26 -12.15 6.42
N ILE A 86 13.87 -11.98 5.23
CA ILE A 86 13.12 -11.79 3.98
C ILE A 86 12.16 -12.96 3.75
N LYS A 87 12.66 -14.20 3.84
CA LYS A 87 11.85 -15.40 3.66
C LYS A 87 10.75 -15.52 4.72
N PHE A 88 11.07 -15.21 5.98
CA PHE A 88 10.10 -15.25 7.07
C PHE A 88 8.89 -14.36 6.77
N HIS A 89 9.12 -13.12 6.37
CA HIS A 89 8.04 -12.17 6.09
C HIS A 89 7.30 -12.44 4.78
N LEU A 90 8.01 -12.82 3.71
CA LEU A 90 7.38 -13.17 2.43
C LEU A 90 6.41 -14.34 2.57
N MET A 91 6.79 -15.40 3.29
CA MET A 91 5.94 -16.58 3.46
C MET A 91 4.65 -16.29 4.26
N ARG A 92 4.62 -15.19 5.00
CA ARG A 92 3.48 -14.75 5.82
C ARG A 92 2.65 -13.65 5.16
N GLY A 93 3.13 -13.07 4.06
CA GLY A 93 2.52 -11.91 3.40
C GLY A 93 2.66 -10.62 4.21
N ASP A 94 3.65 -10.53 5.12
CA ASP A 94 3.77 -9.40 6.04
C ASP A 94 4.08 -8.09 5.29
N PHE A 95 4.83 -8.16 4.19
CA PHE A 95 5.18 -6.98 3.38
C PHE A 95 3.95 -6.39 2.71
N GLU A 96 3.16 -7.21 2.02
CA GLU A 96 1.93 -6.81 1.34
C GLU A 96 0.93 -6.22 2.33
N ASN A 97 0.78 -6.86 3.50
CA ASN A 97 -0.09 -6.38 4.56
C ASN A 97 0.33 -4.99 5.06
N TRP A 98 1.64 -4.76 5.23
CA TRP A 98 2.14 -3.46 5.65
C TRP A 98 1.97 -2.38 4.58
N PHE A 99 2.26 -2.68 3.31
CA PHE A 99 2.06 -1.73 2.21
C PHE A 99 0.58 -1.34 2.05
N ASN A 100 -0.32 -2.30 2.18
CA ASN A 100 -1.77 -2.05 2.17
C ASN A 100 -2.16 -1.14 3.35
N ALA A 101 -1.63 -1.40 4.54
CA ALA A 101 -1.89 -0.57 5.71
C ALA A 101 -1.39 0.88 5.56
N ILE A 102 -0.27 1.12 4.88
CA ILE A 102 0.22 2.49 4.59
C ILE A 102 -0.71 3.19 3.58
N GLY A 103 -1.24 2.46 2.60
CA GLY A 103 -2.14 2.97 1.56
C GLY A 103 -3.57 3.27 2.05
N ASP A 104 -4.06 2.51 3.02
CA ASP A 104 -5.39 2.70 3.61
C ASP A 104 -5.40 3.93 4.55
N LYS A 105 -5.78 5.07 3.97
CA LYS A 105 -6.01 6.33 4.70
C LYS A 105 -7.30 6.31 5.54
N GLU A 106 -8.19 5.35 5.29
CA GLU A 106 -9.46 5.22 5.99
C GLU A 106 -9.27 4.51 7.33
N LYS A 107 -8.93 5.28 8.38
CA LYS A 107 -9.36 5.08 9.80
C LYS A 107 -8.61 5.92 10.85
N ASN A 108 -7.90 6.98 10.46
CA ASN A 108 -7.29 7.90 11.46
C ASN A 108 -8.08 9.20 11.67
N SER A 109 -9.40 9.17 11.45
CA SER A 109 -10.28 10.12 12.10
C SER A 109 -10.63 9.57 13.48
N ILE A 110 -10.07 10.21 14.53
CA ILE A 110 -10.52 10.11 15.92
C ILE A 110 -12.05 9.99 15.94
N PRO A 111 -12.67 9.07 16.73
CA PRO A 111 -14.12 9.00 16.81
C PRO A 111 -14.66 10.38 17.19
N LYS A 112 -15.38 11.01 16.26
CA LYS A 112 -16.06 12.28 16.53
C LYS A 112 -17.17 12.00 17.54
N ASN A 113 -16.83 12.15 18.81
CA ASN A 113 -17.72 12.48 19.92
C ASN A 113 -19.20 12.15 19.66
N SER A 114 -19.58 10.87 19.79
CA SER A 114 -20.96 10.56 20.14
C SER A 114 -21.12 10.93 21.60
N ARG A 115 -21.67 12.11 21.86
CA ARG A 115 -22.20 12.52 23.16
C ARG A 115 -23.06 11.38 23.68
N VAL A 116 -22.53 10.62 24.64
CA VAL A 116 -23.35 9.72 25.44
C VAL A 116 -24.01 10.63 26.47
N ASN A 117 -25.24 11.04 26.17
CA ASN A 117 -26.10 11.68 27.16
C ASN A 117 -26.39 10.61 28.22
N PHE A 118 -25.72 10.70 29.37
CA PHE A 118 -26.14 9.98 30.56
C PHE A 118 -27.41 10.66 31.08
N THR A 119 -28.55 10.27 30.55
CA THR A 119 -29.83 10.47 31.23
C THR A 119 -30.08 9.28 32.13
N ARG A 120 -30.01 9.57 33.43
CA ARG A 120 -30.83 9.07 34.55
C ARG A 120 -31.88 8.00 34.13
N TRP A 121 -31.84 6.85 34.82
CA TRP A 121 -32.70 5.66 34.74
C TRP A 121 -32.24 4.56 33.77
N ASP A 122 -31.30 3.73 34.22
CA ASP A 122 -31.29 2.29 33.91
C ASP A 122 -30.86 1.55 35.18
N LEU A 123 -31.86 0.97 35.84
CA LEU A 123 -31.80 0.19 37.06
C LEU A 123 -31.62 -1.29 36.74
N GLY A 124 -30.87 -1.96 37.60
CA GLY A 124 -30.82 -3.41 37.82
C GLY A 124 -30.10 -3.64 39.14
#